data_AF-A0A285VX30-F1
#
_entry.id   AF-A0A285VX30-F1
#
_cell.length_a   1.000
_cell.length_b   1.000
_cell.length_c   1.000
_cell.angle_alpha   90.00
_cell.angle_beta   90.00
_cell.angle_gamma   90.00
#
_symmetry.space_group_name_H-M   'P 1'
#
loop_
_entity.id
_entity.type
_entity.pdbx_description
1 polymer ?
#
loop_
_entity_poly.entity_id
_entity_poly.type
_entity_poly.pdbx_seq_one_letter_code
_entity_poly.pdbx_strand_id
1 'polypeptide(L)'
;MPQIDVAATRAAARGLAGTAAALPGEAAGAGVSGAAAELDGSVTQHVLHDLDGLVSLRLLDLGAELEAMAAGMTELADNTARATGER
;
A
#
# COMPACT_ATOMS: atom_id res chain seq x y z
N MET A 1 6.63 -31.83 2.34
CA MET A 1 5.97 -30.60 2.83
C MET A 1 6.52 -29.43 2.04
N PRO A 2 5.70 -28.44 1.65
CA PRO A 2 6.21 -27.22 1.02
C PRO A 2 7.19 -26.53 1.99
N GLN A 3 8.37 -26.17 1.52
CA GLN A 3 9.36 -25.40 2.28
C GLN A 3 9.10 -23.92 2.03
N ILE A 4 8.90 -23.16 3.10
CA ILE A 4 8.84 -21.70 3.04
C ILE A 4 10.27 -21.19 2.90
N ASP A 5 10.56 -20.47 1.82
CA ASP A 5 11.82 -19.75 1.67
C ASP A 5 11.79 -18.49 2.54
N VAL A 6 12.52 -18.53 3.67
CA VAL A 6 12.59 -17.44 4.64
C VAL A 6 13.15 -16.15 4.01
N ALA A 7 14.16 -16.27 3.15
CA ALA A 7 14.82 -15.12 2.54
C ALA A 7 13.88 -14.45 1.51
N ALA A 8 13.24 -15.23 0.66
CA ALA A 8 12.26 -14.74 -0.30
C ALA A 8 11.05 -14.12 0.41
N THR A 9 10.57 -14.75 1.49
CA THR A 9 9.44 -14.23 2.28
C THR A 9 9.77 -12.87 2.91
N ARG A 10 10.97 -12.72 3.50
CA ARG A 10 11.43 -11.41 4.03
C ARG A 10 11.64 -10.37 2.94
N ALA A 11 12.12 -10.77 1.76
CA ALA A 11 12.27 -9.87 0.63
C ALA A 11 10.92 -9.35 0.13
N ALA A 12 9.93 -10.23 0.01
CA ALA A 12 8.56 -9.87 -0.34
C ALA A 12 7.91 -8.97 0.73
N ALA A 13 8.08 -9.26 2.03
CA ALA A 13 7.62 -8.40 3.11
C ALA A 13 8.18 -6.97 3.02
N ARG A 14 9.49 -6.83 2.77
CA ARG A 14 10.12 -5.52 2.53
C ARG A 14 9.58 -4.81 1.29
N GLY A 15 9.31 -5.55 0.23
CA GLY A 15 8.69 -5.02 -0.99
C GLY A 15 7.31 -4.43 -0.70
N LEU A 16 6.45 -5.17 0.00
CA LEU A 16 5.12 -4.71 0.38
C LEU A 16 5.16 -3.47 1.28
N ALA A 17 6.03 -3.46 2.30
CA ALA A 17 6.20 -2.30 3.18
C ALA A 17 6.71 -1.06 2.41
N GLY A 18 7.61 -1.25 1.44
CA GLY A 18 8.07 -0.18 0.57
C GLY A 18 6.95 0.37 -0.32
N THR A 19 6.12 -0.50 -0.89
CA THR A 19 4.94 -0.09 -1.68
C THR A 19 3.93 0.67 -0.81
N ALA A 20 3.65 0.18 0.39
CA ALA A 20 2.75 0.86 1.34
C ALA A 20 3.21 2.29 1.65
N ALA A 21 4.52 2.47 1.89
CA ALA A 21 5.11 3.77 2.17
C ALA A 21 5.08 4.73 0.97
N ALA A 22 5.05 4.22 -0.27
CA ALA A 22 5.03 5.03 -1.49
C ALA A 22 3.61 5.50 -1.88
N LEU A 23 2.56 4.76 -1.48
CA LEU A 23 1.17 5.03 -1.87
C LEU A 23 0.69 6.48 -1.61
N PRO A 24 0.99 7.12 -0.46
CA PRO A 24 0.56 8.50 -0.22
C PRO A 24 1.17 9.50 -1.21
N GLY A 25 2.40 9.25 -1.67
CA GLY A 25 3.08 10.10 -2.66
C GLY A 25 2.48 9.98 -4.05
N GLU A 26 2.12 8.76 -4.47
CA GLU A 26 1.45 8.49 -5.74
C GLU A 26 0.01 9.04 -5.76
N ALA A 27 -0.70 8.96 -4.61
CA ALA A 27 -2.03 9.54 -4.45
C ALA A 27 -2.04 11.05 -4.70
N ALA A 28 -1.06 11.77 -4.13
CA ALA A 28 -0.93 13.22 -4.30
C ALA A 28 -0.55 13.63 -5.74
N GLY A 29 0.02 12.72 -6.52
CA GLY A 29 0.46 12.94 -7.90
C GLY A 29 -0.61 12.71 -8.98
N ALA A 30 -1.76 12.14 -8.64
CA ALA A 30 -2.78 11.69 -9.60
C ALA A 30 -3.53 12.82 -10.36
N GLY A 31 -3.17 14.10 -10.14
CA GLY A 31 -3.57 15.21 -11.02
C GLY A 31 -5.02 15.67 -10.91
N VAL A 32 -5.79 15.16 -9.95
CA VAL A 32 -7.19 15.57 -9.74
C VAL A 32 -7.30 17.05 -9.38
N SER A 33 -6.31 17.59 -8.66
CA SER A 33 -6.23 19.03 -8.37
C SER A 33 -6.07 19.90 -9.63
N GLY A 34 -5.35 19.40 -10.65
CA GLY A 34 -5.19 20.09 -11.93
C GLY A 34 -6.46 20.04 -12.78
N ALA A 35 -7.09 18.87 -12.88
CA ALA A 35 -8.36 18.71 -13.61
C ALA A 35 -9.53 19.46 -12.94
N ALA A 36 -9.55 19.53 -11.60
CA ALA A 36 -10.55 20.30 -10.86
C ALA A 36 -10.39 21.81 -11.08
N ALA A 37 -9.17 22.32 -11.25
CA ALA A 37 -8.92 23.73 -11.54
C ALA A 37 -9.41 24.15 -12.94
N GLU A 38 -9.38 23.26 -13.93
CA GLU A 38 -9.95 23.50 -15.27
C GLU A 38 -11.48 23.57 -15.27
N LEU A 39 -12.12 23.10 -14.20
CA LEU A 39 -13.58 23.03 -14.04
C LEU A 39 -14.11 24.02 -13.00
N ASP A 40 -13.33 25.04 -12.66
CA ASP A 40 -13.67 26.03 -11.63
C ASP A 40 -15.05 26.68 -11.88
N GLY A 41 -15.89 26.67 -10.86
CA GLY A 41 -17.27 27.19 -10.92
C GLY A 41 -18.30 26.25 -11.54
N SER A 42 -17.92 25.04 -11.95
CA SER A 42 -18.83 23.99 -12.41
C SER A 42 -19.30 23.08 -11.26
N VAL A 43 -20.54 22.59 -11.35
CA VAL A 43 -21.06 21.55 -10.45
C VAL A 43 -20.21 20.27 -10.51
N THR A 44 -19.57 20.00 -11.65
CA THR A 44 -18.69 18.84 -11.84
C THR A 44 -17.42 18.90 -10.98
N GLN A 45 -16.97 20.10 -10.58
CA GLN A 45 -15.80 20.30 -9.71
C GLN A 45 -15.97 19.62 -8.35
N HIS A 46 -17.16 19.73 -7.74
CA HIS A 46 -17.45 19.06 -6.47
C HIS A 46 -17.41 17.54 -6.60
N VAL A 47 -17.96 16.99 -7.69
CA VAL A 47 -17.91 15.54 -7.93
C VAL A 47 -16.47 15.05 -8.05
N LEU A 48 -15.58 15.82 -8.68
CA LEU A 48 -14.17 15.46 -8.77
C LEU A 48 -13.46 15.50 -7.41
N HIS A 49 -13.76 16.48 -6.55
CA HIS A 49 -13.21 16.52 -5.19
C HIS A 49 -13.70 15.34 -4.34
N ASP A 50 -14.97 14.95 -4.46
CA ASP A 50 -15.51 13.79 -3.74
C ASP A 50 -14.83 12.49 -4.21
N LEU A 51 -14.63 12.35 -5.52
CA LEU A 51 -13.92 11.20 -6.09
C LEU A 51 -12.44 11.17 -5.65
N ASP A 52 -11.76 12.32 -5.60
CA ASP A 52 -10.39 12.44 -5.08
C ASP A 52 -10.28 12.00 -3.62
N GLY A 53 -11.23 12.46 -2.79
CA GLY A 53 -11.32 12.06 -1.39
C GLY A 53 -11.55 10.55 -1.24
N LEU A 54 -12.44 9.95 -2.05
CA LEU A 54 -12.70 8.52 -2.04
C LEU A 54 -11.47 7.70 -2.47
N VAL A 55 -10.77 8.13 -3.52
CA VAL A 55 -9.53 7.48 -3.97
C VAL A 55 -8.48 7.57 -2.87
N SER A 56 -8.30 8.74 -2.26
CA SER A 56 -7.37 8.96 -1.15
C SER A 56 -7.65 8.02 0.03
N LEU A 57 -8.91 7.88 0.43
CA LEU A 57 -9.32 6.95 1.49
C LEU A 57 -9.01 5.50 1.12
N ARG A 58 -9.26 5.09 -0.12
CA ARG A 58 -8.97 3.72 -0.58
C ARG A 58 -7.49 3.42 -0.68
N LEU A 59 -6.67 4.41 -1.04
CA LEU A 59 -5.21 4.25 -1.06
C LEU A 59 -4.66 4.16 0.37
N LEU A 60 -5.25 4.87 1.34
CA LEU A 60 -4.93 4.71 2.75
C LEU A 60 -5.31 3.32 3.28
N ASP A 61 -6.54 2.86 2.99
CA ASP A 61 -7.01 1.52 3.36
C ASP A 61 -6.08 0.43 2.78
N LEU A 62 -5.74 0.55 1.49
CA LEU A 62 -4.81 -0.36 0.82
C LEU A 62 -3.42 -0.32 1.45
N GLY A 63 -2.91 0.87 1.78
CA GLY A 63 -1.62 1.02 2.48
C GLY A 63 -1.60 0.26 3.80
N ALA A 64 -2.65 0.38 4.61
CA ALA A 64 -2.79 -0.36 5.87
C ALA A 64 -2.85 -1.88 5.66
N GLU A 65 -3.54 -2.35 4.62
CA GLU A 65 -3.58 -3.77 4.27
C GLU A 65 -2.20 -4.31 3.84
N LEU A 66 -1.47 -3.55 3.02
CA LEU A 66 -0.10 -3.90 2.60
C LEU A 66 0.86 -3.99 3.80
N GLU A 67 0.76 -3.05 4.75
CA GLU A 67 1.55 -3.08 5.99
C GLU A 67 1.22 -4.30 6.85
N ALA A 68 -0.07 -4.61 7.03
CA ALA A 68 -0.50 -5.78 7.78
C ALA A 68 0.00 -7.09 7.13
N MET A 69 -0.05 -7.20 5.80
CA MET A 69 0.50 -8.34 5.08
C MET A 69 2.02 -8.43 5.24
N ALA A 70 2.75 -7.32 5.11
CA ALA A 70 4.20 -7.28 5.30
C ALA A 70 4.60 -7.75 6.71
N ALA A 71 3.87 -7.31 7.74
CA ALA A 71 4.07 -7.73 9.12
C ALA A 71 3.82 -9.23 9.29
N GLY A 72 2.70 -9.75 8.78
CA GLY A 72 2.37 -11.18 8.83
C GLY A 72 3.40 -12.06 8.11
N MET A 73 3.92 -11.61 6.96
CA MET A 73 4.99 -12.31 6.24
C MET A 73 6.31 -12.32 7.01
N THR A 74 6.64 -11.22 7.69
CA THR A 74 7.82 -11.13 8.54
C THR A 74 7.70 -12.10 9.71
N GLU A 75 6.56 -12.10 10.39
CA GLU A 75 6.28 -13.01 11.49
C GLU A 75 6.34 -14.48 11.04
N LEU A 76 5.76 -14.81 9.88
CA LEU A 76 5.83 -16.14 9.29
C LEU A 76 7.28 -16.58 9.03
N ALA A 77 8.08 -15.69 8.44
CA ALA A 77 9.49 -15.97 8.15
C ALA A 77 10.29 -16.19 9.45
N ASP A 78 10.07 -15.37 10.47
CA ASP A 78 10.75 -15.47 11.76
C ASP A 78 10.36 -16.73 12.52
N ASN A 79 9.07 -17.09 12.51
CA ASN A 79 8.58 -18.33 13.11
C ASN A 79 9.14 -19.56 12.38
N THR A 80 9.21 -19.51 11.05
CA THR A 80 9.79 -20.57 10.23
C THR A 80 11.28 -20.74 10.53
N ALA A 81 12.06 -19.66 10.49
CA ALA A 81 13.49 -19.67 10.78
C ALA A 81 13.79 -20.23 12.17
N ARG A 82 12.98 -19.85 13.17
CA ARG A 82 13.10 -20.38 14.54
C ARG A 82 12.79 -21.88 14.62
N ALA A 83 11.78 -22.35 13.88
CA ALA A 83 11.39 -23.76 13.87
C ALA A 83 12.39 -24.65 13.12
N THR A 84 13.03 -24.13 12.06
CA THR A 84 14.00 -24.86 11.24
C THR A 84 15.44 -24.71 11.73
N GLY A 85 15.72 -23.75 12.61
CA GLY A 85 17.06 -23.46 13.11
C GLY A 85 17.91 -22.62 12.16
N GLU A 86 17.32 -22.05 11.10
CA GLU A 86 17.97 -21.05 10.26
C GLU A 86 18.15 -19.76 11.08
N ARG A 87 19.40 -19.27 11.17
CA ARG A 87 19.74 -17.97 11.75
C ARG A 87 20.13 -17.00 10.65
#